data_AF-A0A0N0JGQ5-F1
#
_entry.id   AF-A0A0N0JGQ5-F1
#
_cell.length_a   1.000
_cell.length_b   1.000
_cell.length_c   1.000
_cell.angle_alpha   90.00
_cell.angle_beta   90.00
_cell.angle_gamma   90.00
#
_symmetry.space_group_name_H-M   'P 1'
#
loop_
_entity.id
_entity.type
_entity.pdbx_description
1 polymer ?
#
loop_
_entity_poly.entity_id
_entity_poly.type
_entity_poly.pdbx_seq_one_letter_code
_entity_poly.pdbx_strand_id
1 'polypeptide(L)'
;MPRSRTLSSHARTVLAVLLDAGGQWSHGYELVRLAGVKSGTLYPLLIRLEAQGYLEAEWQPPTEGGRPPRHAYRLTASGVQFARANPPEQAAPP
;
A
#
# COMPACT_ATOMS: atom_id res chain seq x y z
N MET A 1 -26.93 -1.89 3.65
CA MET A 1 -26.03 -0.90 4.28
C MET A 1 -24.60 -1.41 4.20
N PRO A 2 -23.72 -0.87 3.35
CA PRO A 2 -22.32 -1.30 3.38
C PRO A 2 -21.75 -0.87 4.73
N ARG A 3 -21.31 -1.83 5.54
CA ARG A 3 -20.68 -1.57 6.83
C ARG A 3 -19.45 -0.71 6.55
N SER A 4 -19.48 0.56 6.98
CA SER A 4 -18.29 1.41 7.03
C SER A 4 -17.33 0.76 8.04
N ARG A 5 -16.47 -0.13 7.55
CA ARG A 5 -15.43 -0.73 8.37
C ARG A 5 -14.32 0.30 8.46
N THR A 6 -14.03 0.72 9.68
CA THR A 6 -12.84 1.49 10.02
C THR A 6 -11.61 0.83 9.40
N LEU A 7 -10.71 1.63 8.82
CA LEU A 7 -9.46 1.13 8.26
C LEU A 7 -8.65 0.43 9.35
N SER A 8 -8.09 -0.75 9.06
CA SER A 8 -7.24 -1.43 10.04
C SER A 8 -5.91 -0.70 10.24
N SER A 9 -5.29 -0.87 11.40
CA SER A 9 -3.94 -0.31 11.68
C SER A 9 -2.91 -0.72 10.63
N HIS A 10 -2.90 -1.99 10.22
CA HIS A 10 -2.07 -2.48 9.11
C HIS A 10 -2.34 -1.74 7.79
N ALA A 11 -3.62 -1.44 7.49
CA ALA A 11 -3.96 -0.72 6.27
C ALA A 11 -3.48 0.73 6.29
N ARG A 12 -3.62 1.41 7.44
CA ARG A 12 -3.10 2.79 7.62
C ARG A 12 -1.58 2.83 7.51
N THR A 13 -0.89 1.82 8.06
CA THR A 13 0.57 1.70 7.95
C THR A 13 1.02 1.51 6.51
N VAL A 14 0.36 0.62 5.74
CA VAL A 14 0.67 0.42 4.31
C VAL A 14 0.44 1.69 3.50
N LEU A 15 -0.65 2.42 3.76
CA LEU A 15 -0.90 3.71 3.12
C LEU A 15 0.16 4.76 3.46
N ALA A 16 0.64 4.79 4.72
CA ALA A 16 1.71 5.69 5.15
C ALA A 16 3.02 5.40 4.40
N VAL A 17 3.43 4.13 4.32
CA VAL A 17 4.63 3.72 3.57
C VAL A 17 4.55 4.13 2.10
N LEU A 18 3.39 3.92 1.46
CA LEU A 18 3.17 4.32 0.07
C LEU A 18 3.13 5.84 -0.11
N LEU A 19 2.67 6.58 0.90
CA LEU A 19 2.64 8.04 0.90
C LEU A 19 4.07 8.61 1.02
N ASP A 20 4.90 8.02 1.88
CA ASP A 20 6.30 8.37 2.07
C ASP A 20 7.14 8.10 0.81
N ALA A 21 6.75 7.11 0.00
CA ALA A 21 7.36 6.85 -1.31
C ALA A 21 7.14 7.99 -2.33
N GLY A 22 6.32 9.01 -2.03
CA GLY A 22 6.26 10.24 -2.81
C GLY A 22 5.80 10.08 -4.26
N GLY A 23 4.96 9.07 -4.53
CA GLY A 23 4.52 8.75 -5.90
C GLY A 23 5.52 7.93 -6.71
N GLN A 24 6.56 7.37 -6.07
CA GLN A 24 7.36 6.31 -6.66
C GLN A 24 6.65 4.96 -6.59
N TRP A 25 6.99 4.09 -7.54
CA TRP A 25 6.50 2.72 -7.58
C TRP A 25 7.11 1.89 -6.46
N SER A 26 6.26 1.27 -5.64
CA SER A 26 6.66 0.43 -4.51
C SER A 26 6.35 -1.04 -4.78
N HIS A 27 7.30 -1.94 -4.56
CA HIS A 27 7.10 -3.36 -4.84
C HIS A 27 6.41 -4.06 -3.66
N GLY A 28 5.50 -5.00 -3.92
CA GLY A 28 4.74 -5.67 -2.85
C GLY A 28 5.61 -6.33 -1.76
N TYR A 29 6.76 -6.91 -2.11
CA TYR A 29 7.70 -7.47 -1.13
C TYR A 29 8.35 -6.40 -0.24
N GLU A 30 8.67 -5.24 -0.80
CA GLU A 30 9.22 -4.12 -0.04
C GLU A 30 8.16 -3.57 0.94
N LEU A 31 6.91 -3.46 0.50
CA LEU A 31 5.79 -3.06 1.34
C LEU A 31 5.58 -4.02 2.52
N VAL A 32 5.74 -5.34 2.33
CA VAL A 32 5.73 -6.31 3.44
C VAL A 32 6.79 -5.95 4.48
N ARG A 33 8.01 -5.64 4.04
CA ARG A 33 9.13 -5.33 4.94
C ARG A 33 8.96 -3.98 5.65
N LEU A 34 8.64 -2.93 4.90
CA LEU A 34 8.51 -1.57 5.43
C LEU A 34 7.30 -1.41 6.35
N ALA A 35 6.16 -1.99 6.00
CA ALA A 35 4.94 -1.88 6.79
C ALA A 35 4.83 -2.95 7.90
N GLY A 36 5.75 -3.92 7.94
CA GLY A 36 5.72 -5.01 8.92
C GLY A 36 4.48 -5.92 8.81
N VAL A 37 3.84 -5.97 7.64
CA VAL A 37 2.57 -6.68 7.42
C VAL A 37 2.83 -8.00 6.72
N LYS A 38 2.23 -9.09 7.22
CA LYS A 38 2.31 -10.41 6.55
C LYS A 38 1.75 -10.34 5.12
N SER A 39 2.38 -11.04 4.19
CA SER A 39 1.96 -11.12 2.78
C SER A 39 0.48 -11.50 2.61
N GLY A 40 -0.02 -12.48 3.38
CA GLY A 40 -1.42 -12.91 3.36
C GLY A 40 -2.43 -11.83 3.78
N THR A 41 -1.97 -10.76 4.44
CA THR A 41 -2.79 -9.58 4.78
C THR A 41 -2.56 -8.44 3.78
N LEU A 42 -1.31 -8.25 3.34
CA LEU A 42 -0.93 -7.19 2.42
C LEU A 42 -1.61 -7.33 1.05
N TYR A 43 -1.50 -8.49 0.40
CA TYR A 43 -1.99 -8.62 -0.98
C TYR A 43 -3.52 -8.45 -1.11
N PRO A 44 -4.36 -9.06 -0.25
CA PRO A 44 -5.80 -8.80 -0.27
C PRO A 44 -6.16 -7.36 0.11
N LEU A 45 -5.30 -6.64 0.81
CA LEU A 45 -5.47 -5.22 1.06
C LEU A 45 -5.16 -4.40 -0.20
N LEU A 46 -4.01 -4.64 -0.85
CA LEU A 46 -3.60 -3.94 -2.06
C LEU A 46 -4.65 -4.08 -3.17
N ILE A 47 -5.15 -5.30 -3.41
CA ILE A 47 -6.22 -5.57 -4.38
C ILE A 47 -7.48 -4.75 -4.07
N ARG A 48 -7.86 -4.61 -2.80
CA ARG A 48 -9.04 -3.82 -2.42
C ARG A 48 -8.82 -2.32 -2.62
N LEU A 49 -7.64 -1.81 -2.29
CA LEU A 49 -7.31 -0.40 -2.49
C LEU A 49 -7.22 -0.03 -3.97
N GLU A 50 -6.66 -0.92 -4.79
CA GLU A 50 -6.65 -0.82 -6.25
C GLU A 50 -8.08 -0.82 -6.82
N ALA A 51 -8.91 -1.80 -6.42
CA ALA A 51 -10.31 -1.86 -6.85
C ALA A 51 -11.16 -0.65 -6.41
N GLN A 52 -10.74 0.07 -5.37
CA GLN A 52 -11.34 1.33 -4.91
C GLN A 52 -10.76 2.57 -5.60
N GLY A 53 -9.79 2.40 -6.50
CA GLY A 53 -9.13 3.50 -7.22
C GLY A 53 -8.12 4.29 -6.39
N TYR A 54 -7.68 3.77 -5.24
CA TYR A 54 -6.66 4.41 -4.40
C TYR A 54 -5.23 4.02 -4.80
N LEU A 55 -5.07 2.91 -5.53
CA LEU A 55 -3.78 2.45 -6.03
C LEU A 55 -3.83 2.26 -7.54
N GLU A 56 -2.72 2.58 -8.17
CA GLU A 56 -2.31 2.04 -9.46
C GLU A 56 -1.44 0.81 -9.21
N ALA A 57 -1.64 -0.24 -10.01
CA ALA A 57 -0.80 -1.42 -10.03
C ALA A 57 -0.27 -1.66 -11.44
N GLU A 58 1.03 -1.92 -11.55
CA GLU A 58 1.67 -2.22 -12.83
C GLU A 58 2.60 -3.42 -12.68
N TRP A 59 2.64 -4.26 -13.71
CA TRP A 59 3.68 -5.28 -13.83
C TRP A 59 4.95 -4.64 -14.36
N GLN A 60 5.95 -4.49 -13.49
CA GLN A 60 7.24 -3.97 -13.91
C GLN A 60 8.15 -5.10 -14.42
N PRO A 61 8.89 -4.86 -15.51
CA PRO A 61 9.91 -5.78 -15.96
C PRO A 61 11.00 -5.86 -14.88
N PRO A 62 11.65 -7.03 -14.74
CA PRO A 62 12.75 -7.19 -13.81
C PRO A 62 13.90 -6.25 -14.18
N THR A 63 14.42 -5.52 -13.18
CA THR A 63 15.58 -4.64 -13.33
C THR A 63 16.88 -5.39 -13.62
N GLU A 64 16.96 -6.68 -13.29
CA GLU A 64 18.09 -7.56 -13.57
C GLU A 64 17.60 -8.89 -14.17
N GLY A 65 18.26 -9.33 -15.25
CA GLY A 65 17.88 -10.50 -16.03
C GLY A 65 17.67 -11.76 -15.18
N GLY A 66 16.48 -12.36 -15.28
CA GLY A 66 16.16 -13.66 -14.67
C GLY A 66 15.17 -13.63 -13.51
N ARG A 67 14.69 -12.48 -13.06
CA ARG A 67 13.62 -12.41 -12.05
C ARG A 67 12.23 -12.35 -12.71
N PRO A 68 11.19 -12.97 -12.13
CA PRO A 68 9.84 -12.82 -12.66
C PRO A 68 9.40 -11.35 -12.57
N PRO A 69 8.51 -10.89 -13.46
CA PRO A 69 7.90 -9.57 -13.37
C PRO A 69 7.24 -9.40 -12.00
N ARG A 70 7.27 -8.18 -11.47
CA ARG A 70 6.78 -7.88 -10.12
C ARG A 70 5.68 -6.83 -10.18
N HIS A 71 4.62 -7.05 -9.41
CA HIS A 71 3.64 -6.01 -9.18
C HIS A 71 4.27 -4.87 -8.38
N ALA A 72 4.24 -3.70 -8.99
CA ALA A 72 4.53 -2.43 -8.35
C ALA A 72 3.22 -1.69 -8.10
N TYR A 73 3.17 -0.95 -7.01
CA TYR A 73 1.99 -0.22 -6.57
C TYR A 73 2.37 1.25 -6.32
N ARG A 74 1.46 2.15 -6.66
CA ARG A 74 1.60 3.58 -6.40
C ARG A 74 0.25 4.15 -5.96
N LEU A 75 0.27 5.15 -5.07
CA LEU A 75 -0.95 5.90 -4.75
C LEU A 75 -1.41 6.74 -5.94
N THR A 76 -2.70 6.68 -6.23
CA THR A 76 -3.37 7.66 -7.09
C THR A 76 -3.52 8.98 -6.34
N ALA A 77 -3.95 10.05 -7.04
CA ALA A 77 -4.28 11.32 -6.39
C ALA A 77 -5.36 11.17 -5.29
N SER A 78 -6.38 10.32 -5.50
CA SER A 78 -7.37 10.00 -4.47
C SER A 78 -6.77 9.15 -3.34
N GLY A 79 -5.87 8.21 -3.67
CA GLY A 79 -5.13 7.42 -2.70
C GLY A 79 -4.27 8.27 -1.75
N VAL A 80 -3.60 9.31 -2.27
CA VAL A 80 -2.83 10.26 -1.46
C VAL A 80 -3.73 10.99 -0.47
N GLN A 81 -4.89 11.50 -0.91
CA GLN A 81 -5.85 12.16 -0.02
C GLN A 81 -6.39 11.19 1.03
N PHE A 82 -6.70 9.96 0.62
CA PHE A 82 -7.19 8.91 1.51
C PHE A 82 -6.17 8.52 2.58
N ALA A 83 -4.90 8.36 2.20
CA ALA A 83 -3.79 8.07 3.12
C ALA A 83 -3.61 9.20 4.14
N ARG A 84 -3.61 10.46 3.70
CA ARG A 84 -3.49 11.63 4.59
C ARG A 84 -4.66 11.76 5.56
N ALA A 85 -5.87 11.40 5.14
CA ALA A 85 -7.05 11.39 6.00
C ALA A 85 -7.07 10.20 6.99
N ASN A 86 -6.25 9.17 6.77
CA ASN A 86 -6.16 7.96 7.58
C ASN A 86 -4.71 7.70 8.01
N PRO A 87 -4.09 8.60 8.79
CA PRO A 87 -2.73 8.42 9.25
C PRO A 87 -2.61 7.14 10.10
N PRO A 88 -1.43 6.51 10.17
CA PRO A 88 -1.21 5.37 11.05
C PRO A 88 -1.59 5.79 12.48
N GLU A 89 -2.21 4.86 13.23
CA GLU A 89 -2.50 5.14 14.63
C GLU A 89 -1.17 5.45 15.31
N GLN A 90 -1.09 6.63 15.93
CA GLN A 90 0.16 7.12 16.51
C GLN A 90 0.75 6.02 17.40
N ALA A 91 1.94 5.54 17.07
CA ALA A 91 2.82 5.05 18.12
C ALA A 91 3.00 6.26 19.03
N ALA A 92 2.42 6.22 20.22
CA ALA A 92 2.58 7.26 21.21
C ALA A 92 4.08 7.65 21.26
N PRO A 93 4.41 8.95 21.21
CA PRO A 93 5.79 9.33 21.52
C PRO A 93 6.11 8.81 22.93
N PRO A 94 7.33 8.31 23.18
CA PRO A 94 7.74 7.93 24.53
C PRO A 94 7.63 9.11 25.50
#